data_AF-A0AAW7LMY2-F1
#
_entry.id   AF-A0AAW7LMY2-F1
#
_cell.length_a   1.000
_cell.length_b   1.000
_cell.length_c   1.000
_cell.angle_alpha   90.00
_cell.angle_beta   90.00
_cell.angle_gamma   90.00
#
_symmetry.space_group_name_H-M   'P 1'
#
loop_
_entity.id
_entity.type
_entity.pdbx_description
1 polymer ?
#
loop_
_entity_poly.entity_id
_entity_poly.type
_entity_poly.pdbx_seq_one_letter_code
_entity_poly.pdbx_strand_id
1 'polypeptide(L)'
;MKKSPFQTYLKLFGGISIAMVLFSVIMVMAITWFIPGVPSSYNATYVYATGSSKSCSGADVDDPDLGTNIRICYPEGNYEYNNTIYVEKRSNLLGAVVTYARTTPPRF
;
A
#
# COMPACT_ATOMS: atom_id res chain seq x y z
N MET A 1 -7.59 -23.90 -38.25
CA MET A 1 -7.20 -22.54 -38.71
C MET A 1 -5.75 -22.27 -38.30
N LYS A 2 -4.84 -22.09 -39.27
CA LYS A 2 -3.42 -21.81 -39.02
C LYS A 2 -3.29 -20.33 -38.61
N LYS A 3 -2.88 -20.05 -37.37
CA LYS A 3 -2.69 -18.65 -36.90
C LYS A 3 -1.61 -17.99 -37.75
N SER A 4 -1.87 -16.77 -38.24
CA SER A 4 -0.87 -16.04 -39.00
C SER A 4 0.33 -15.70 -38.11
N PRO A 5 1.57 -15.72 -38.64
CA PRO A 5 2.78 -15.42 -37.87
C PRO A 5 2.70 -14.03 -37.20
N PHE A 6 2.02 -13.08 -37.85
CA PHE A 6 1.73 -11.76 -37.31
C PHE A 6 0.88 -11.80 -36.03
N GLN A 7 -0.20 -12.59 -35.99
CA GLN A 7 -1.02 -12.71 -34.78
C GLN A 7 -0.27 -13.37 -33.61
N THR A 8 0.66 -14.28 -33.90
CA THR A 8 1.52 -14.89 -32.87
C THR A 8 2.51 -13.87 -32.32
N TYR A 9 3.14 -13.07 -33.18
CA TYR A 9 4.05 -11.99 -32.77
C TYR A 9 3.35 -10.93 -31.92
N LEU A 10 2.14 -10.51 -32.31
CA LEU A 10 1.37 -9.50 -31.58
C LEU A 10 1.02 -9.98 -30.15
N LYS A 11 0.63 -11.26 -30.01
CA LYS A 11 0.33 -11.87 -28.72
C LYS A 11 1.57 -12.02 -27.83
N LEU A 12 2.71 -12.40 -28.42
CA LEU A 12 3.97 -12.51 -27.70
C LEU A 12 4.44 -11.14 -27.21
N PHE A 13 4.44 -10.13 -28.09
CA PHE A 13 4.82 -8.77 -27.74
C PHE A 13 3.92 -8.20 -26.64
N GLY A 14 2.59 -8.30 -26.81
CA GLY A 14 1.64 -7.86 -25.79
C GLY A 14 1.83 -8.56 -24.45
N GLY A 15 2.10 -9.87 -24.45
CA GLY A 15 2.41 -10.63 -23.24
C GLY A 15 3.68 -10.15 -22.54
N ILE A 16 4.76 -9.93 -23.29
CA ILE A 16 6.04 -9.43 -22.75
C ILE A 16 5.86 -8.01 -22.21
N SER A 17 5.13 -7.13 -22.90
CA SER A 17 4.87 -5.77 -22.44
C SER A 17 4.14 -5.76 -21.09
N ILE A 18 3.10 -6.59 -20.93
CA ILE A 18 2.36 -6.71 -19.66
C ILE A 18 3.28 -7.27 -18.56
N ALA A 19 4.04 -8.32 -18.85
CA ALA A 19 4.98 -8.91 -17.89
C ALA A 19 6.05 -7.91 -17.43
N MET A 20 6.57 -7.08 -18.34
CA MET A 20 7.55 -6.05 -18.04
C MET A 20 6.99 -4.96 -17.12
N VAL A 21 5.75 -4.52 -17.35
CA VAL A 21 5.07 -3.56 -16.46
C VAL A 21 4.88 -4.16 -15.07
N LEU A 22 4.39 -5.39 -14.96
CA LEU A 22 4.22 -6.07 -13.67
C LEU A 22 5.55 -6.19 -12.92
N PHE A 23 6.63 -6.58 -13.62
CA PHE A 23 7.95 -6.68 -13.03
C PHE A 23 8.45 -5.32 -12.52
N SER A 24 8.26 -4.26 -13.30
CA SER A 24 8.67 -2.91 -12.89
C SER A 24 7.96 -2.42 -11.63
N VAL A 25 6.66 -2.67 -11.49
CA VAL A 25 5.89 -2.29 -10.30
C VAL A 25 6.38 -3.04 -9.06
N ILE A 26 6.61 -4.36 -9.18
CA ILE A 26 7.16 -5.18 -8.08
C ILE A 26 8.56 -4.68 -7.69
N MET A 27 9.40 -4.35 -8.67
CA MET A 27 10.76 -3.84 -8.42
C MET A 27 10.73 -2.51 -7.67
N VAL A 28 9.86 -1.57 -8.06
CA VAL A 28 9.72 -0.29 -7.35
C VAL A 28 9.27 -0.50 -5.90
N MET A 29 8.27 -1.36 -5.67
CA MET A 29 7.82 -1.71 -4.31
C MET A 29 8.90 -2.39 -3.47
N ALA A 30 9.75 -3.23 -4.08
CA ALA A 30 10.86 -3.85 -3.37
C ALA A 30 11.94 -2.82 -3.01
N ILE A 31 12.29 -1.94 -3.95
CA ILE A 31 13.31 -0.91 -3.71
C ILE A 31 12.85 0.07 -2.63
N THR A 32 11.59 0.50 -2.63
CA THR A 32 11.05 1.39 -1.57
C THR A 32 11.15 0.74 -0.19
N TRP A 33 11.03 -0.58 -0.09
CA TRP A 33 11.21 -1.33 1.15
C TRP A 33 12.68 -1.48 1.57
N PHE A 34 13.58 -1.76 0.62
CA PHE A 34 14.99 -2.00 0.91
C PHE A 34 15.78 -0.71 1.20
N ILE A 35 15.36 0.44 0.68
CA ILE A 35 16.04 1.71 0.96
C ILE A 35 15.77 2.10 2.42
N PRO A 36 16.83 2.26 3.25
CA PRO A 36 16.66 2.70 4.62
C PRO A 36 15.99 4.08 4.63
N GLY A 37 14.87 4.18 5.35
CA GLY A 37 14.16 5.44 5.57
C GLY A 37 14.35 5.95 6.99
N VAL A 38 14.04 7.23 7.20
CA VAL A 38 14.01 7.84 8.54
C VAL A 38 12.80 7.27 9.30
N PRO A 39 13.00 6.58 10.44
CA PRO A 39 11.90 6.11 11.25
C PRO A 39 11.20 7.31 11.90
N SER A 40 9.88 7.29 11.91
CA SER A 40 9.03 8.27 12.58
C SER A 40 7.78 7.60 13.13
N SER A 41 7.16 8.23 14.12
CA SER A 41 5.87 7.80 14.63
C SER A 41 4.99 8.98 14.97
N TYR A 42 3.68 8.78 14.86
CA TYR A 42 2.69 9.79 15.17
C TYR A 42 1.38 9.16 15.65
N ASN A 43 0.60 9.98 16.34
CA ASN A 43 -0.78 9.68 16.70
C ASN A 43 -1.71 10.55 15.87
N ALA A 44 -2.73 9.94 15.29
CA ALA A 44 -3.74 10.65 14.53
C ALA A 44 -5.12 10.06 14.78
N THR A 45 -6.14 10.87 14.58
CA THR A 45 -7.51 10.37 14.47
C THR A 45 -7.68 9.66 13.14
N TYR A 46 -8.47 8.60 13.10
CA TYR A 46 -8.73 7.86 11.88
C TYR A 46 -10.22 7.63 11.67
N VAL A 47 -10.59 7.40 10.41
CA VAL A 47 -11.94 6.98 10.02
C VAL A 47 -11.90 5.54 9.54
N TYR A 48 -12.74 4.69 10.13
CA TYR A 48 -12.95 3.32 9.68
C TYR A 48 -13.42 3.36 8.24
N ALA A 49 -12.79 2.52 7.44
CA ALA A 49 -13.08 2.47 6.04
C ALA A 49 -13.27 1.02 5.60
N THR A 50 -14.47 0.75 5.10
CA THR A 50 -14.87 -0.57 4.64
C THR A 50 -14.05 -0.97 3.42
N GLY A 51 -13.62 -2.24 3.39
CA GLY A 51 -12.93 -2.82 2.25
C GLY A 51 -13.83 -3.01 1.04
N SER A 52 -13.20 -3.15 -0.13
CA SER A 52 -13.85 -3.46 -1.39
C SER A 52 -13.01 -4.45 -2.19
N SER A 53 -13.44 -4.84 -3.38
CA SER A 53 -12.63 -5.67 -4.28
C SER A 53 -11.30 -5.01 -4.70
N LYS A 54 -11.16 -3.69 -4.50
CA LYS A 54 -9.98 -2.90 -4.89
C LYS A 54 -9.21 -2.32 -3.70
N SER A 55 -9.69 -2.50 -2.46
CA SER A 55 -9.07 -1.91 -1.27
C SER A 55 -9.37 -2.73 -0.03
N CYS A 56 -8.48 -2.68 0.95
CA CYS A 56 -8.65 -3.36 2.23
C CYS A 56 -9.61 -2.60 3.17
N SER A 57 -10.21 -3.34 4.10
CA SER A 57 -10.79 -2.71 5.29
C SER A 57 -9.67 -2.17 6.17
N GLY A 58 -9.88 -1.02 6.77
CA GLY A 58 -8.82 -0.40 7.56
C GLY A 58 -9.17 0.96 8.14
N ALA A 59 -8.12 1.72 8.41
CA ALA A 59 -8.17 3.06 8.97
C ALA A 59 -7.66 4.06 7.93
N ASP A 60 -8.52 5.01 7.53
CA ASP A 60 -8.11 6.19 6.76
C ASP A 60 -7.57 7.24 7.72
N VAL A 61 -6.30 7.62 7.51
CA VAL A 61 -5.50 8.46 8.42
C VAL A 61 -4.83 9.56 7.63
N ASP A 62 -4.88 10.79 8.11
CA ASP A 62 -4.10 11.88 7.52
C ASP A 62 -2.65 11.78 7.96
N ASP A 63 -1.75 11.49 7.01
CA ASP A 63 -0.34 11.34 7.29
C ASP A 63 0.36 12.72 7.29
N PRO A 64 0.97 13.14 8.41
CA PRO A 64 1.52 14.49 8.53
C PRO A 64 2.76 14.73 7.66
N ASP A 65 3.53 13.69 7.32
CA ASP A 65 4.74 13.86 6.51
C ASP A 65 4.44 13.80 5.02
N LEU A 66 3.43 13.04 4.61
CA LEU A 66 3.00 12.95 3.22
C LEU A 66 2.02 14.06 2.84
N GLY A 67 1.35 14.68 3.81
CA GLY A 67 0.33 15.71 3.58
C GLY A 67 -0.91 15.18 2.84
N THR A 68 -1.15 13.87 2.89
CA THR A 68 -2.30 13.21 2.28
C THR A 68 -2.88 12.14 3.20
N ASN A 69 -4.14 11.79 2.96
CA ASN A 69 -4.77 10.65 3.59
C ASN A 69 -4.19 9.32 3.05
N ILE A 70 -3.94 8.38 3.95
CA ILE A 70 -3.50 7.01 3.65
C ILE A 70 -4.45 5.99 4.29
N ARG A 71 -4.68 4.88 3.59
CA ARG A 71 -5.41 3.71 4.11
C ARG A 71 -4.44 2.74 4.75
N ILE A 72 -4.53 2.57 6.07
CA ILE A 72 -3.80 1.52 6.80
C ILE A 72 -4.69 0.28 6.88
N CYS A 73 -4.28 -0.79 6.20
CA CYS A 73 -5.01 -2.06 6.16
C CYS A 73 -4.88 -2.83 7.47
N TYR A 74 -6.01 -3.23 8.07
CA TYR A 74 -6.07 -4.13 9.23
C TYR A 74 -5.10 -3.77 10.37
N PRO A 75 -5.10 -2.52 10.89
CA PRO A 75 -4.23 -2.17 12.02
C PRO A 75 -4.61 -2.98 13.27
N GLU A 76 -3.65 -3.17 14.17
CA GLU A 76 -3.88 -3.92 15.41
C GLU A 76 -4.93 -3.21 16.30
N GLY A 77 -5.77 -4.00 16.95
CA GLY A 77 -6.81 -3.48 17.84
C GLY A 77 -8.21 -3.50 17.22
N ASN A 78 -9.06 -2.60 17.72
CA ASN A 78 -10.45 -2.51 17.30
C ASN A 78 -10.66 -1.27 16.41
N TYR A 79 -10.31 -1.42 15.13
CA TYR A 79 -10.31 -0.30 14.18
C TYR A 79 -11.68 0.05 13.61
N GLU A 80 -12.76 -0.61 14.00
CA GLU A 80 -14.12 -0.32 13.50
C GLU A 80 -14.80 0.89 14.18
N TYR A 81 -14.22 1.39 15.28
CA TYR A 81 -14.89 2.34 16.18
C TYR A 81 -14.31 3.77 16.14
N ASN A 82 -13.76 4.19 15.00
CA ASN A 82 -13.23 5.55 14.73
C ASN A 82 -12.61 6.25 15.93
N ASN A 83 -11.32 6.03 16.16
CA ASN A 83 -10.66 6.60 17.32
C ASN A 83 -9.27 7.12 16.94
N THR A 84 -8.29 6.87 17.80
CA THR A 84 -6.91 7.29 17.61
C THR A 84 -6.08 6.07 17.20
N ILE A 85 -5.18 6.27 16.26
CA ILE A 85 -4.22 5.26 15.82
C ILE A 85 -2.80 5.77 16.11
N TYR A 86 -1.98 4.89 16.65
CA TYR A 86 -0.53 5.06 16.70
C TYR A 86 0.06 4.40 15.46
N VAL A 87 0.86 5.15 14.72
CA VAL A 87 1.47 4.71 13.46
C VAL A 87 2.98 4.84 13.58
N GLU A 88 3.69 3.77 13.28
CA GLU A 88 5.13 3.77 13.04
C GLU A 88 5.39 3.56 11.56
N LYS A 89 6.32 4.33 11.01
CA LYS A 89 6.68 4.24 9.61
C LYS A 89 8.14 4.59 9.38
N ARG A 90 8.57 4.30 8.16
CA ARG A 90 9.85 4.73 7.61
C ARG A 90 9.58 5.52 6.35
N SER A 91 10.09 6.75 6.30
CA SER A 91 9.96 7.63 5.14
C SER A 91 11.30 7.75 4.42
N ASN A 92 11.30 7.64 3.10
CA ASN A 92 12.46 7.80 2.24
C ASN A 92 12.10 8.62 0.99
N LEU A 93 13.07 8.84 0.09
CA LEU A 93 12.88 9.65 -1.12
C LEU A 93 11.79 9.10 -2.06
N LEU A 94 11.51 7.80 -2.00
CA LEU A 94 10.51 7.15 -2.87
C LEU A 94 9.12 7.06 -2.23
N GLY A 95 8.97 7.38 -0.94
CA GLY A 95 7.69 7.34 -0.24
C GLY A 95 7.82 6.95 1.23
N ALA A 96 6.74 6.42 1.81
CA ALA A 96 6.74 5.90 3.17
C ALA A 96 6.18 4.49 3.26
N VAL A 97 6.69 3.74 4.22
CA VAL A 97 6.28 2.38 4.54
C VAL A 97 5.84 2.36 5.99
N VAL A 98 4.57 2.06 6.23
CA VAL A 98 4.03 1.80 7.57
C VAL A 98 4.60 0.47 8.06
N THR A 99 5.29 0.49 9.19
CA THR A 99 5.92 -0.70 9.79
C THR A 99 5.08 -1.27 10.91
N TYR A 100 4.31 -0.44 11.61
CA TYR A 100 3.43 -0.85 12.69
C TYR A 100 2.27 0.13 12.83
N ALA A 101 1.08 -0.37 13.15
CA ALA A 101 -0.07 0.48 13.41
C ALA A 101 -1.03 -0.17 14.40
N ARG A 102 -1.46 0.60 15.40
CA ARG A 102 -2.34 0.12 16.47
C ARG A 102 -3.39 1.16 16.85
N THR A 103 -4.65 0.76 16.89
CA THR A 103 -5.75 1.61 17.36
C THR A 103 -5.86 1.59 18.88
N THR A 104 -6.25 2.72 19.45
CA THR A 104 -6.59 2.87 20.87
C THR A 104 -8.09 3.12 21.00
N PRO A 105 -8.82 2.47 21.94
CA PRO A 105 -8.33 1.44 22.85
C PRO A 105 -8.00 0.12 22.13
N PRO A 106 -7.09 -0.69 22.70
CA PRO A 106 -6.80 -2.01 22.15
C PRO A 106 -8.02 -2.93 22.22
N ARG A 107 -8.04 -3.96 21.36
CA ARG A 107 -9.09 -4.99 21.38
C ARG A 107 -9.02 -5.72 22.72
N PHE A 108 -10.12 -5.72 23.48
CA PHE A 108 -10.28 -6.46 24.73
C PHE A 108 -10.49 -7.95 24.46
#